data_AF-A0A7H8Q7V5-F1
#
_entry.id   AF-A0A7H8Q7V5-F1
#
_cell.length_a   1.000
_cell.length_b   1.000
_cell.length_c   1.000
_cell.angle_alpha   90.00
_cell.angle_beta   90.00
_cell.angle_gamma   90.00
#
_symmetry.space_group_name_H-M   'P 1'
#
loop_
_entity.id
_entity.type
_entity.pdbx_description
1 polymer ?
#
loop_
_entity_poly.entity_id
_entity_poly.type
_entity_poly.pdbx_seq_one_letter_code
_entity_poly.pdbx_strand_id
1 'polypeptide(L)'
;MFKKSLVAVMLFVLLAVMAGTPVFAAGEATMSPEIAQGLTEIENVNAEIYAEIAKAQLEAQNMYDQYRDEYYAAKDAGTKAALTAKYDEEVTALIHELDMKTREMTRIGVENATAAGITVEIEWVPVQFPDRVALIDPMVVIGW
;
A
#
# COMPACT_ATOMS: atom_id res chain seq x y z
N MET A 1 -29.42 38.54 -73.48
CA MET A 1 -29.14 39.84 -72.82
C MET A 1 -28.69 39.54 -71.39
N PHE A 2 -27.57 40.12 -70.95
CA PHE A 2 -27.02 40.20 -69.57
C PHE A 2 -26.71 38.87 -68.84
N LYS A 3 -25.45 38.40 -68.79
CA LYS A 3 -24.26 38.87 -68.03
C LYS A 3 -24.39 38.73 -66.49
N LYS A 4 -23.68 37.73 -65.96
CA LYS A 4 -22.88 37.64 -64.70
C LYS A 4 -23.40 38.39 -63.46
N SER A 5 -23.62 37.65 -62.36
CA SER A 5 -22.88 37.79 -61.08
C SER A 5 -23.65 37.12 -59.91
N LEU A 6 -22.92 36.89 -58.82
CA LEU A 6 -23.28 36.38 -57.48
C LEU A 6 -23.40 34.85 -57.36
N VAL A 7 -22.39 34.15 -56.84
CA VAL A 7 -22.00 34.15 -55.40
C VAL A 7 -23.24 33.97 -54.52
N ALA A 8 -23.75 32.74 -54.41
CA ALA A 8 -24.60 32.26 -53.32
C ALA A 8 -25.02 30.79 -53.52
N VAL A 9 -24.07 29.86 -53.69
CA VAL A 9 -24.32 28.44 -53.36
C VAL A 9 -23.11 27.93 -52.58
N MET A 10 -22.83 28.64 -51.49
CA MET A 10 -21.87 28.26 -50.45
C MET A 10 -22.56 28.51 -49.11
N LEU A 11 -23.73 27.89 -48.87
CA LEU A 11 -24.34 27.82 -47.55
C LEU A 11 -25.55 26.88 -47.51
N PHE A 12 -25.38 25.58 -47.72
CA PHE A 12 -26.38 24.63 -47.18
C PHE A 12 -25.69 23.31 -46.85
N VAL A 13 -25.92 22.88 -45.62
CA VAL A 13 -25.51 21.60 -45.00
C VAL A 13 -24.09 21.57 -44.41
N LEU A 14 -23.74 22.62 -43.65
CA LEU A 14 -23.06 22.46 -42.37
C LEU A 14 -24.15 22.18 -41.32
N LEU A 15 -24.55 20.92 -41.10
CA LEU A 15 -25.27 20.45 -39.91
C LEU A 15 -25.71 18.98 -40.05
N ALA A 16 -24.74 18.05 -40.04
CA ALA A 16 -25.03 16.62 -39.84
C ALA A 16 -23.84 15.86 -39.24
N VAL A 17 -23.23 16.44 -38.20
CA VAL A 17 -22.44 15.66 -37.21
C VAL A 17 -23.02 16.01 -35.84
N MET A 18 -24.26 15.58 -35.61
CA MET A 18 -24.86 15.55 -34.28
C MET A 18 -25.16 14.08 -33.96
N ALA A 19 -24.68 13.66 -32.78
CA ALA A 19 -24.75 12.31 -32.18
C ALA A 19 -23.50 11.43 -32.28
N GLY A 20 -22.31 12.01 -32.10
CA GLY A 20 -21.33 11.34 -31.25
C GLY A 20 -21.69 11.65 -29.81
N THR A 21 -22.32 10.73 -29.08
CA THR A 21 -22.36 10.84 -27.62
C THR A 21 -20.95 10.55 -27.11
N PRO A 22 -20.24 11.50 -26.46
CA PRO A 22 -19.16 11.09 -25.59
C PRO A 22 -19.83 10.44 -24.37
N VAL A 23 -20.13 9.14 -24.45
CA VAL A 23 -20.40 8.31 -23.26
C VAL A 23 -19.05 8.03 -22.59
N PHE A 24 -18.36 9.11 -22.24
CA PHE A 24 -17.17 9.14 -21.38
C PHE A 24 -17.33 10.29 -20.39
N ALA A 25 -18.54 10.44 -19.86
CA ALA A 25 -18.74 11.00 -18.53
C ALA A 25 -18.98 9.80 -17.60
N ALA A 26 -17.96 8.93 -17.48
CA ALA A 26 -17.77 8.20 -16.25
C ALA A 26 -17.65 9.29 -15.18
N GLY A 27 -18.61 9.38 -14.27
CA GLY A 27 -18.54 10.32 -13.18
C GLY A 27 -17.25 10.04 -12.44
N GLU A 28 -16.27 10.94 -12.55
CA GLU A 28 -15.22 11.03 -11.55
C GLU A 28 -15.95 11.13 -10.22
N ALA A 29 -15.77 10.14 -9.33
CA ALA A 29 -16.32 10.22 -8.00
C ALA A 29 -15.81 11.52 -7.40
N THR A 30 -16.71 12.50 -7.26
CA THR A 30 -16.36 13.80 -6.72
C THR A 30 -15.93 13.58 -5.29
N MET A 31 -14.66 13.87 -5.01
CA MET A 31 -14.05 13.78 -3.67
C MET A 31 -14.99 14.39 -2.62
N SER A 32 -15.63 13.53 -1.83
CA SER A 32 -16.48 13.95 -0.72
C SER A 32 -15.62 14.15 0.54
N PRO A 33 -16.10 14.92 1.53
CA PRO A 33 -15.43 15.02 2.82
C PRO A 33 -15.18 13.66 3.49
N GLU A 34 -16.12 12.72 3.34
CA GLU A 34 -16.01 11.36 3.87
C GLU A 34 -14.90 10.56 3.18
N ILE A 35 -14.77 10.67 1.85
CA ILE A 35 -13.66 10.05 1.11
C ILE A 35 -12.33 10.68 1.53
N ALA A 36 -12.25 12.01 1.61
CA ALA A 36 -11.02 12.70 2.03
C ALA A 36 -10.59 12.30 3.44
N GLN A 37 -11.55 12.15 4.36
CA GLN A 37 -11.29 11.65 5.70
C GLN A 37 -10.80 10.19 5.66
N GLY A 38 -11.49 9.31 4.92
CA GLY A 38 -11.09 7.90 4.78
C GLY A 38 -9.68 7.73 4.20
N LEU A 39 -9.29 8.55 3.23
CA LEU A 39 -7.92 8.57 2.69
C LEU A 39 -6.89 8.94 3.78
N THR A 40 -7.20 9.95 4.60
CA THR A 40 -6.35 10.35 5.73
C THR A 40 -6.24 9.23 6.77
N GLU A 41 -7.34 8.52 7.05
CA GLU A 41 -7.35 7.39 7.97
C GLU A 41 -6.50 6.22 7.45
N ILE A 42 -6.56 5.90 6.16
CA ILE A 42 -5.70 4.88 5.53
C ILE A 42 -4.22 5.26 5.65
N GLU A 43 -3.86 6.51 5.37
CA GLU A 43 -2.49 7.01 5.52
C GLU A 43 -2.00 6.87 6.97
N ASN A 44 -2.84 7.19 7.94
CA ASN A 44 -2.51 7.05 9.37
C ASN A 44 -2.29 5.58 9.75
N VAL A 45 -3.18 4.68 9.33
CA VAL A 45 -3.02 3.24 9.61
C VAL A 45 -1.73 2.70 8.97
N ASN A 46 -1.43 3.07 7.73
CA ASN A 46 -0.18 2.69 7.08
C ASN A 46 1.04 3.26 7.83
N ALA A 47 0.98 4.51 8.29
CA ALA A 47 2.05 5.09 9.09
C ALA A 47 2.26 4.34 10.41
N GLU A 48 1.18 3.89 11.07
CA GLU A 48 1.25 3.04 12.25
C GLU A 48 1.87 1.67 11.95
N ILE A 49 1.49 1.02 10.84
CA ILE A 49 2.13 -0.22 10.37
C ILE A 49 3.65 -0.03 10.21
N TYR A 50 4.08 1.05 9.55
CA TYR A 50 5.52 1.35 9.38
C TYR A 50 6.22 1.67 10.71
N ALA A 51 5.53 2.29 11.67
CA ALA A 51 6.07 2.52 12.99
C ALA A 51 6.28 1.20 13.76
N GLU A 52 5.35 0.25 13.65
CA GLU A 52 5.48 -1.09 14.24
C GLU A 52 6.61 -1.90 13.58
N ILE A 53 6.74 -1.81 12.25
CA ILE A 53 7.88 -2.38 11.52
C ILE A 53 9.21 -1.84 12.08
N ALA A 54 9.32 -0.51 12.21
CA ALA A 54 10.56 0.11 12.69
C ALA A 54 10.92 -0.32 14.13
N LYS A 55 9.92 -0.48 15.00
CA LYS A 55 10.13 -1.01 16.37
C LYS A 55 10.65 -2.44 16.32
N ALA A 56 10.01 -3.31 15.56
CA ALA A 56 10.42 -4.71 15.43
C ALA A 56 11.82 -4.84 14.80
N GLN A 57 12.17 -4.00 13.83
CA GLN A 57 13.53 -3.98 13.25
C GLN A 57 14.59 -3.62 14.29
N LEU A 58 14.32 -2.60 15.12
CA LEU A 58 15.23 -2.21 16.19
C LEU A 58 15.38 -3.32 17.23
N GLU A 59 14.28 -3.95 17.61
CA GLU A 59 14.30 -5.07 18.56
C GLU A 59 15.06 -6.28 18.03
N ALA A 60 14.80 -6.68 16.77
CA ALA A 60 15.53 -7.74 16.11
C ALA A 60 17.03 -7.43 15.97
N GLN A 61 17.39 -6.17 15.71
CA GLN A 61 18.79 -5.75 15.66
C GLN A 61 19.48 -5.94 17.02
N ASN A 62 18.82 -5.54 18.11
CA ASN A 62 19.35 -5.75 19.45
C ASN A 62 19.51 -7.25 19.78
N MET A 63 18.51 -8.07 19.44
CA MET A 63 18.59 -9.53 19.60
C MET A 63 19.76 -10.12 18.80
N TYR A 64 19.96 -9.67 17.56
CA TYR A 64 21.04 -10.15 16.70
C TYR A 64 22.42 -9.75 17.22
N ASP A 65 22.59 -8.51 17.67
CA ASP A 65 23.86 -8.05 18.24
C ASP A 65 24.21 -8.83 19.51
N GLN A 66 23.24 -9.08 20.39
CA GLN A 66 23.43 -9.91 21.57
C GLN A 66 23.81 -11.35 21.18
N TYR A 67 23.04 -11.98 20.29
CA TYR A 67 23.32 -13.32 19.79
C TYR A 67 24.73 -13.41 19.22
N ARG A 68 25.12 -12.45 18.38
CA ARG A 68 26.44 -12.42 17.74
C ARG A 68 27.56 -12.36 18.77
N ASP A 69 27.45 -11.48 19.76
CA ASP A 69 28.47 -11.29 20.78
C ASP A 69 28.61 -12.55 21.67
N GLU A 70 27.49 -13.15 22.08
CA GLU A 70 27.46 -14.41 22.82
C GLU A 70 28.03 -15.58 21.99
N TYR A 71 27.67 -15.65 20.71
CA TYR A 71 28.13 -16.70 19.79
C TYR A 71 29.64 -16.67 19.58
N TYR A 72 30.24 -15.48 19.42
CA TYR A 72 31.70 -15.35 19.27
C TYR A 72 32.47 -15.57 20.58
N ALA A 73 31.84 -15.30 21.73
CA ALA A 73 32.43 -15.62 23.03
C ALA A 73 32.45 -17.14 23.31
N ALA A 74 31.42 -17.87 22.85
CA ALA A 74 31.29 -19.31 23.05
C ALA A 74 32.42 -20.12 22.40
N LYS A 75 32.94 -21.12 23.13
CA LYS A 75 34.09 -21.94 22.70
C LYS A 75 33.69 -23.29 22.12
N ASP A 76 32.62 -23.88 22.62
CA ASP A 76 32.14 -25.18 22.18
C ASP A 76 30.98 -25.07 21.18
N ALA A 77 30.81 -26.11 20.37
CA ALA A 77 29.78 -26.16 19.34
C ALA A 77 28.36 -26.31 19.90
N GLY A 78 28.20 -26.92 21.08
CA GLY A 78 26.89 -27.14 21.69
C GLY A 78 26.25 -25.83 22.14
N THR A 79 27.02 -24.99 22.84
CA THR A 79 26.59 -23.65 23.25
C THR A 79 26.25 -22.79 22.03
N LYS A 80 27.07 -22.82 20.97
CA LYS A 80 26.79 -22.10 19.72
C LYS A 80 25.49 -22.53 19.05
N ALA A 81 25.22 -23.83 19.02
CA ALA A 81 23.98 -24.36 18.48
C ALA A 81 22.77 -23.91 19.32
N ALA A 82 22.88 -23.96 20.65
CA ALA A 82 21.83 -23.50 21.55
C ALA A 82 21.53 -22.00 21.41
N LEU A 83 22.57 -21.16 21.30
CA LEU A 83 22.42 -19.72 21.07
C LEU A 83 21.73 -19.42 19.74
N THR A 84 22.09 -20.16 18.68
CA THR A 84 21.46 -20.00 17.36
C THR A 84 19.99 -20.39 17.40
N ALA A 85 19.67 -21.54 18.01
CA ALA A 85 18.29 -21.99 18.16
C ALA A 85 17.43 -21.01 18.97
N LYS A 86 17.98 -20.46 20.06
CA LYS A 86 17.30 -19.45 20.87
C LYS A 86 17.04 -18.17 20.08
N TYR A 87 18.05 -17.65 19.38
CA TYR A 87 17.90 -16.46 18.56
C TYR A 87 16.85 -16.67 17.46
N ASP A 88 16.89 -17.81 16.78
CA ASP A 88 15.93 -18.17 15.74
C ASP A 88 14.49 -18.22 16.27
N GLU A 89 14.28 -18.78 17.46
CA GLU A 89 12.98 -18.81 18.13
C GLU A 89 12.48 -17.40 18.46
N GLU A 90 13.32 -16.57 19.11
CA GLU A 90 12.96 -15.23 19.55
C GLU A 90 12.63 -14.30 18.36
N VAL A 91 13.49 -14.25 17.34
CA VAL A 91 13.25 -13.36 16.19
C VAL A 91 12.06 -13.85 15.33
N THR A 92 11.81 -15.16 15.27
CA THR A 92 10.64 -15.71 14.58
C THR A 92 9.36 -15.34 15.31
N ALA A 93 9.35 -15.41 16.65
CA ALA A 93 8.21 -14.99 17.46
C ALA A 93 7.92 -13.49 17.30
N LEU A 94 8.96 -12.64 17.32
CA LEU A 94 8.83 -11.20 17.10
C LEU A 94 8.21 -10.87 15.73
N ILE A 95 8.71 -11.51 14.65
CA ILE A 95 8.17 -11.32 13.30
C ILE A 95 6.73 -11.82 13.21
N HIS A 96 6.41 -12.93 13.85
CA HIS A 96 5.03 -13.44 13.88
C HIS A 96 4.07 -12.50 14.60
N GLU A 97 4.49 -11.91 15.72
CA GLU A 97 3.69 -10.91 16.44
C GLU A 97 3.45 -9.66 15.59
N LEU A 98 4.50 -9.17 14.91
CA LEU A 98 4.38 -8.06 13.96
C LEU A 98 3.39 -8.39 12.83
N ASP A 99 3.51 -9.56 12.20
CA ASP A 99 2.62 -10.02 11.12
C ASP A 99 1.16 -10.07 11.60
N MET A 100 0.89 -10.67 12.76
CA MET A 100 -0.46 -10.72 13.32
C MET A 100 -1.03 -9.32 13.61
N LYS A 101 -0.21 -8.43 14.18
CA LYS A 101 -0.63 -7.07 14.52
C LYS A 101 -0.91 -6.24 13.27
N THR A 102 -0.04 -6.31 12.27
CA THR A 102 -0.16 -5.54 11.03
C THR A 102 -1.32 -6.03 10.17
N ARG A 103 -1.54 -7.34 10.05
CA ARG A 103 -2.74 -7.91 9.42
C ARG A 103 -4.03 -7.42 10.03
N GLU A 104 -4.10 -7.31 11.36
CA GLU A 104 -5.30 -6.83 12.04
C GLU A 104 -5.55 -5.34 11.77
N MET A 105 -4.49 -4.52 11.77
CA MET A 105 -4.57 -3.11 11.38
C MET A 105 -5.03 -2.95 9.94
N THR A 106 -4.45 -3.73 9.01
CA THR A 106 -4.85 -3.76 7.59
C THR A 106 -6.30 -4.20 7.44
N ARG A 107 -6.74 -5.26 8.13
CA ARG A 107 -8.13 -5.74 8.09
C ARG A 107 -9.11 -4.63 8.48
N ILE A 108 -8.86 -3.97 9.61
CA ILE A 108 -9.70 -2.87 10.10
C ILE A 108 -9.66 -1.68 9.11
N GLY A 109 -8.47 -1.34 8.61
CA GLY A 109 -8.30 -0.27 7.64
C GLY A 109 -9.08 -0.51 6.34
N VAL A 110 -9.07 -1.73 5.81
CA VAL A 110 -9.84 -2.15 4.62
C VAL A 110 -11.35 -2.04 4.87
N GLU A 111 -11.82 -2.46 6.04
CA GLU A 111 -13.24 -2.34 6.42
C GLU A 111 -13.68 -0.87 6.45
N ASN A 112 -12.89 0.01 7.05
CA ASN A 112 -13.17 1.44 7.12
C ASN A 112 -13.10 2.12 5.74
N ALA A 113 -12.08 1.78 4.94
CA ALA A 113 -11.93 2.27 3.57
C ALA A 113 -13.15 1.91 2.71
N THR A 114 -13.58 0.64 2.77
CA THR A 114 -14.74 0.14 2.03
C THR A 114 -16.02 0.86 2.45
N ALA A 115 -16.21 1.10 3.75
CA ALA A 115 -17.35 1.84 4.27
C ALA A 115 -17.39 3.30 3.80
N ALA A 116 -16.22 3.91 3.57
CA ALA A 116 -16.08 5.26 3.03
C ALA A 116 -16.20 5.33 1.49
N GLY A 117 -16.36 4.19 0.80
CA GLY A 117 -16.42 4.11 -0.66
C GLY A 117 -15.04 4.07 -1.35
N ILE A 118 -13.97 3.86 -0.59
CA ILE A 118 -12.60 3.80 -1.11
C ILE A 118 -12.26 2.34 -1.43
N THR A 119 -11.70 2.12 -2.62
CA THR A 119 -11.19 0.81 -3.04
C THR A 119 -9.70 0.74 -2.72
N VAL A 120 -9.33 -0.25 -1.90
CA VAL A 120 -7.94 -0.52 -1.50
C VAL A 120 -7.53 -1.93 -1.90
N GLU A 121 -6.24 -2.09 -2.21
CA GLU A 121 -5.57 -3.37 -2.35
C GLU A 121 -4.55 -3.56 -1.22
N ILE A 122 -4.14 -4.80 -1.00
CA ILE A 122 -3.10 -5.15 -0.04
C ILE A 122 -1.80 -5.41 -0.82
N GLU A 123 -0.75 -4.66 -0.52
CA GLU A 123 0.57 -4.85 -1.12
C GLU A 123 1.51 -5.53 -0.13
N TRP A 124 2.10 -6.67 -0.53
CA TRP A 124 3.08 -7.36 0.31
C TRP A 124 4.46 -6.73 0.16
N VAL A 125 4.86 -5.92 1.15
CA VAL A 125 6.14 -5.20 1.16
C VAL A 125 7.22 -6.05 1.87
N PRO A 126 8.39 -6.26 1.25
CA PRO A 126 9.51 -6.94 1.90
C PRO A 126 10.18 -6.03 2.94
N VAL A 127 10.21 -6.50 4.19
CA VAL A 127 10.86 -5.84 5.32
C VAL A 127 12.13 -6.60 5.70
N GLN A 128 13.27 -5.91 5.66
CA GLN A 128 14.56 -6.47 6.04
C GLN A 128 14.74 -6.47 7.55
N PHE A 129 15.07 -7.63 8.11
CA PHE A 129 15.59 -7.84 9.47
C PHE A 129 17.09 -8.18 9.39
N PRO A 130 17.85 -8.25 10.51
CA PRO A 130 19.31 -8.39 10.43
C PRO A 130 19.82 -9.56 9.57
N ASP A 131 19.12 -10.70 9.58
CA ASP A 131 19.53 -11.92 8.89
C ASP A 131 18.45 -12.54 7.99
N ARG A 132 17.25 -11.95 7.95
CA ARG A 132 16.08 -12.49 7.24
C ARG A 132 15.16 -11.39 6.70
N VAL A 133 14.20 -11.78 5.86
CA VAL A 133 13.18 -10.90 5.30
C VAL A 133 11.81 -11.45 5.66
N ALA A 134 10.89 -10.57 6.05
CA ALA A 134 9.47 -10.88 6.22
C ALA A 134 8.63 -10.01 5.28
N LEU A 135 7.48 -10.52 4.83
CA LEU A 135 6.52 -9.74 4.07
C LEU A 135 5.48 -9.17 5.03
N ILE A 136 5.21 -7.86 4.93
CA ILE A 136 4.16 -7.17 5.69
C ILE A 136 3.18 -6.55 4.69
N ASP A 137 1.92 -6.39 5.08
CA ASP A 137 0.79 -6.16 4.18
C ASP A 137 0.08 -4.81 4.36
N PRO A 138 0.75 -3.66 4.08
CA PRO A 138 0.07 -2.36 4.07
C PRO A 138 -0.98 -2.23 2.96
N MET A 139 -1.83 -1.21 3.10
CA MET A 139 -2.89 -0.91 2.14
C MET A 139 -2.42 0.07 1.06
N VAL A 140 -2.91 -0.11 -0.17
CA VAL A 140 -2.71 0.81 -1.29
C VAL A 140 -4.06 1.22 -1.84
N VAL A 141 -4.28 2.52 -1.97
CA VAL A 141 -5.52 3.05 -2.57
C VAL A 141 -5.45 2.91 -4.09
N ILE A 142 -6.45 2.25 -4.68
CA ILE A 142 -6.53 2.04 -6.14
C ILE A 142 -7.71 2.77 -6.80
N GLY A 143 -8.63 3.33 -6.01
CA GLY A 143 -9.72 4.16 -6.51
C GLY A 143 -10.70 4.58 -5.42
N TRP A 144 -11.58 5.52 -5.77
CA TRP A 144 -12.72 6.00 -4.97
C TRP A 144 -13.72 6.69 -5.90
#